data_AF-A0A420H7M1-F1
#
_entry.id   AF-A0A420H7M1-F1
#
_cell.length_a   1.000
_cell.length_b   1.000
_cell.length_c   1.000
_cell.angle_alpha   90.00
_cell.angle_beta   90.00
_cell.angle_gamma   90.00
#
_symmetry.space_group_name_H-M   'P 1'
#
loop_
_entity.id
_entity.type
_entity.pdbx_description
1 polymer ?
#
loop_
_entity_poly.entity_id
_entity_poly.type
_entity_poly.pdbx_seq_one_letter_code
_entity_poly.pdbx_strand_id
1 'polypeptide(L)'
;MDTSRSSQLEPRKISGSPLSKGRENAKNIFCRNILIYGHCRFEDHGCTFNHDPNKIVNALPDTKKPLSFDSPAFTPANLTAPTPPKISSIKSQAANAAPFTPRDPSGPFNPATINEFKPANYDLSQSLAPKEIAVESSFEPFTMNNISQNLPATPYNPYLDDAANLANTGAYFQAQPSFSAPAQPLQYHLYAPIGPHREDLLAYQRLTHDFFIANETREDLQKKSEATYQVMPNSQLPTVDHYHTLVPLDTNHHESTTVFGYPSWVYKAVSSKNGYTYVLRRLKGYRLSDERAIRSVKDWRRVDNGGVVSVIDAFTTRAFGDSSLIFVCNYHPLSKTLVEYHFHKNNRLASRPGTSSIPEQVLWSYIVQIASAIKSIHDAKLAVRCIDASKIILTERNRIRLNACSIYDVLHFELNRPLLELQQEDFILFGKLILSLASNKLNISHQSKLNVDHLARIYSVEFRDTVTWLLTPAIAPASKDIYEFIRGISAHIITSYDSSLHANDSLTSTLCGELENGRLFRLMAKLGTMNERPEYEGDVKWSEVGERYIIKLFRDYVFHQVDAQGKPVLDLGHIIECLNKLDAGSAQQVKLVSRDNQDCMFVSYKELKKQVEAAFKDLSGWGGKCY
;
A
#
# COMPACT_ATOMS: atom_id res chain seq x y z
N MET A 1 -27.55 46.56 -41.06
CA MET A 1 -26.62 46.99 -42.12
C MET A 1 -25.22 47.05 -41.54
N ASP A 2 -24.45 46.08 -41.98
CA ASP A 2 -23.00 46.01 -42.21
C ASP A 2 -21.97 46.26 -41.10
N THR A 3 -21.32 45.14 -40.82
CA THR A 3 -20.08 44.90 -40.10
C THR A 3 -18.83 45.00 -40.99
N SER A 4 -17.70 45.34 -40.35
CA SER A 4 -16.33 44.81 -40.55
C SER A 4 -15.37 45.40 -41.62
N ARG A 5 -14.15 45.73 -41.15
CA ARG A 5 -12.83 45.68 -41.84
C ARG A 5 -11.76 45.73 -40.73
N SER A 6 -11.04 44.66 -40.43
CA SER A 6 -9.88 44.04 -41.10
C SER A 6 -8.58 44.86 -41.02
N SER A 7 -7.58 44.32 -40.31
CA SER A 7 -6.15 44.54 -40.61
C SER A 7 -5.35 43.27 -40.30
N GLN A 8 -4.51 42.90 -41.27
CA GLN A 8 -3.79 41.65 -41.44
C GLN A 8 -2.43 41.66 -40.70
N LEU A 9 -1.95 40.49 -40.26
CA LEU A 9 -0.55 40.20 -39.96
C LEU A 9 -0.17 38.79 -40.47
N GLU A 10 0.99 38.70 -41.11
CA GLU A 10 1.54 37.59 -41.90
C GLU A 10 1.89 36.30 -41.12
N PRO A 11 2.01 35.13 -41.81
CA PRO A 11 2.28 33.84 -41.18
C PRO A 11 3.78 33.52 -41.03
N ARG A 12 4.20 33.14 -39.82
CA ARG A 12 5.52 32.53 -39.57
C ARG A 12 5.51 31.04 -39.92
N LYS A 13 6.45 30.65 -40.79
CA LYS A 13 6.77 29.28 -41.21
C LYS A 13 7.10 28.38 -40.02
N ILE A 14 6.50 27.18 -39.97
CA ILE A 14 6.96 26.04 -39.16
C ILE A 14 7.37 24.92 -40.11
N SER A 15 8.57 24.39 -39.84
CA SER A 15 9.30 23.34 -40.52
C SER A 15 8.47 22.08 -40.82
N GLY A 16 8.43 21.69 -42.10
CA GLY A 16 7.84 20.42 -42.55
C GLY A 16 8.79 19.23 -42.36
N SER A 17 8.24 18.11 -41.89
CA SER A 17 8.88 16.79 -41.97
C SER A 17 8.68 16.17 -43.37
N PRO A 18 9.55 15.25 -43.83
CA PRO A 18 9.63 14.87 -45.24
C PRO A 18 8.41 14.07 -45.72
N LEU A 19 7.89 14.40 -46.89
CA LEU A 19 6.95 13.54 -47.62
C LEU A 19 7.59 12.18 -47.91
N SER A 20 7.03 11.10 -47.37
CA SER A 20 7.33 9.75 -47.81
C SER A 20 6.55 9.45 -49.10
N LYS A 21 7.30 9.17 -50.17
CA LYS A 21 6.82 8.62 -51.44
C LYS A 21 5.87 7.43 -51.22
N GLY A 22 4.87 7.33 -52.09
CA GLY A 22 3.70 6.46 -51.95
C GLY A 22 3.99 5.01 -51.57
N ARG A 23 3.27 4.54 -50.54
CA ARG A 23 3.06 3.11 -50.29
C ARG A 23 1.68 2.76 -50.85
N GLU A 24 1.66 1.88 -51.86
CA GLU A 24 0.45 1.41 -52.56
C GLU A 24 -0.60 0.75 -51.64
N ASN A 25 -0.26 0.49 -50.36
CA ASN A 25 -1.10 -0.18 -49.37
C ASN A 25 -1.72 0.73 -48.30
N ALA A 26 -1.59 2.06 -48.39
CA ALA A 26 -2.10 2.99 -47.35
C ALA A 26 -3.63 2.92 -47.17
N LYS A 27 -4.38 2.57 -48.24
CA LYS A 27 -5.85 2.43 -48.20
C LYS A 27 -6.36 1.21 -47.43
N ASN A 28 -5.49 0.25 -47.08
CA ASN A 28 -5.84 -0.93 -46.29
C ASN A 28 -5.57 -0.77 -44.78
N ILE A 29 -5.02 0.38 -44.38
CA ILE A 29 -4.67 0.66 -42.97
C ILE A 29 -5.63 1.73 -42.46
N PHE A 30 -6.27 1.46 -41.32
CA PHE A 30 -7.23 2.38 -40.71
C PHE A 30 -6.55 3.63 -40.15
N CYS A 31 -7.19 4.79 -40.32
CA CYS A 31 -6.65 6.07 -39.91
C CYS A 31 -6.54 6.16 -38.39
N ARG A 32 -5.30 6.28 -37.90
CA ARG A 32 -5.00 6.36 -36.46
C ARG A 32 -5.65 7.57 -35.78
N ASN A 33 -5.89 8.66 -36.51
CA ASN A 33 -6.54 9.86 -35.94
C ASN A 33 -8.02 9.63 -35.64
N ILE A 34 -8.72 8.79 -36.41
CA ILE A 34 -10.08 8.37 -36.04
C ILE A 34 -10.04 7.48 -34.79
N LEU A 35 -9.06 6.58 -34.71
CA LEU A 35 -8.97 5.63 -33.60
C LEU A 35 -8.65 6.32 -32.26
N ILE A 36 -7.88 7.42 -32.30
CA ILE A 36 -7.49 8.17 -31.09
C ILE A 36 -8.47 9.31 -30.78
N TYR A 37 -8.93 10.03 -31.80
CA TYR A 37 -9.69 11.28 -31.60
C TYR A 37 -11.12 11.22 -32.13
N GLY A 38 -11.59 10.09 -32.65
CA GLY A 38 -12.93 9.91 -33.23
C GLY A 38 -13.16 10.58 -34.58
N HIS A 39 -12.25 11.44 -35.05
CA HIS A 39 -12.34 12.16 -36.32
C HIS A 39 -10.95 12.47 -36.90
N CYS A 40 -10.84 12.63 -38.23
CA CYS A 40 -9.60 13.01 -38.89
C CYS A 40 -9.75 14.37 -39.60
N ARG A 41 -9.01 15.39 -39.17
CA ARG A 41 -9.02 16.73 -39.77
C ARG A 41 -8.64 16.75 -41.27
N PHE A 42 -7.92 15.73 -41.74
CA PHE A 42 -7.44 15.64 -43.13
C PHE A 42 -8.26 14.68 -43.98
N GLU A 43 -9.41 14.21 -43.50
CA GLU A 43 -10.33 13.34 -44.26
C GLU A 43 -10.68 13.95 -45.62
N ASP A 44 -11.09 15.22 -45.65
CA ASP A 44 -11.42 15.96 -46.87
C ASP A 44 -10.21 16.64 -47.54
N HIS A 45 -9.03 16.59 -46.92
CA HIS A 45 -7.82 17.29 -47.35
C HIS A 45 -6.69 16.33 -47.78
N GLY A 46 -7.03 15.09 -48.14
CA GLY A 46 -6.12 14.16 -48.82
C GLY A 46 -5.39 13.17 -47.89
N CYS A 47 -6.00 12.78 -46.77
CA CYS A 47 -5.47 11.70 -45.95
C CYS A 47 -5.48 10.36 -46.72
N THR A 48 -4.34 9.67 -46.72
CA THR A 48 -4.11 8.46 -47.53
C THR A 48 -4.57 7.16 -46.87
N PHE A 49 -5.02 7.22 -45.61
CA PHE A 49 -5.47 6.08 -44.79
C PHE A 49 -6.99 5.91 -44.82
N ASN A 50 -7.51 4.74 -44.42
CA ASN A 50 -8.95 4.44 -44.49
C ASN A 50 -9.73 5.06 -43.31
N HIS A 51 -10.89 5.67 -43.58
CA HIS A 51 -11.75 6.33 -42.59
C HIS A 51 -13.11 5.63 -42.38
N ASP A 52 -13.39 4.53 -43.08
CA ASP A 52 -14.65 3.78 -42.96
C ASP A 52 -14.55 2.65 -41.91
N PRO A 53 -15.23 2.75 -40.75
CA PRO A 53 -15.19 1.74 -39.69
C PRO A 53 -15.87 0.42 -40.06
N ASN A 54 -16.77 0.40 -41.06
CA ASN A 54 -17.54 -0.80 -41.41
C ASN A 54 -16.78 -1.79 -42.30
N LYS A 55 -15.61 -1.42 -42.86
CA LYS A 55 -14.79 -2.30 -43.70
C LYS A 55 -13.96 -3.35 -42.95
N ILE A 56 -13.88 -3.28 -41.63
CA ILE A 56 -13.09 -4.22 -40.80
C ILE A 56 -13.89 -5.49 -40.45
N VAL A 57 -15.23 -5.46 -40.56
CA VAL A 57 -16.11 -6.55 -40.10
C VAL A 57 -16.21 -7.72 -41.11
N ASN A 58 -15.86 -7.54 -42.38
CA ASN A 58 -15.99 -8.56 -43.43
C ASN A 58 -14.69 -9.33 -43.77
N ALA A 59 -13.75 -9.41 -42.83
CA ALA A 59 -12.53 -10.22 -42.98
C ALA A 59 -12.37 -11.27 -41.85
N LEU A 60 -13.46 -11.93 -41.47
CA LEU A 60 -13.46 -13.17 -40.69
C LEU A 60 -13.99 -14.33 -41.57
N PRO A 61 -13.36 -15.52 -41.56
CA PRO A 61 -13.79 -16.63 -42.41
C PRO A 61 -15.09 -17.28 -41.91
N ASP A 62 -16.02 -17.45 -42.84
CA ASP A 62 -17.35 -18.06 -42.69
C ASP A 62 -17.31 -19.45 -42.02
N THR A 63 -17.94 -19.55 -40.84
CA THR A 63 -18.28 -20.83 -40.21
C THR A 63 -19.67 -21.29 -40.65
N LYS A 64 -19.75 -22.27 -41.55
CA LYS A 64 -20.88 -23.22 -41.69
C LYS A 64 -20.53 -24.37 -42.65
N LYS A 65 -20.02 -25.49 -42.11
CA LYS A 65 -20.20 -26.87 -42.64
C LYS A 65 -19.79 -27.89 -41.56
N PRO A 66 -20.50 -29.03 -41.44
CA PRO A 66 -20.40 -29.94 -40.30
C PRO A 66 -19.27 -30.98 -40.44
N LEU A 67 -18.88 -31.55 -39.30
CA LEU A 67 -17.81 -32.53 -39.04
C LEU A 67 -17.67 -33.60 -40.14
N SER A 68 -16.46 -33.74 -40.69
CA SER A 68 -16.05 -34.90 -41.46
C SER A 68 -14.89 -35.60 -40.76
N PHE A 69 -15.12 -36.90 -40.53
CA PHE A 69 -14.29 -37.85 -39.82
C PHE A 69 -13.38 -38.52 -40.85
N ASP A 70 -12.18 -37.96 -41.08
CA ASP A 70 -11.07 -38.69 -41.69
C ASP A 70 -9.75 -37.94 -41.47
N SER A 71 -8.91 -38.54 -40.62
CA SER A 71 -7.50 -38.18 -40.46
C SER A 71 -6.65 -39.19 -41.21
N PRO A 72 -5.56 -38.79 -41.90
CA PRO A 72 -4.41 -39.66 -42.03
C PRO A 72 -3.39 -39.30 -40.93
N ALA A 73 -3.18 -40.26 -40.04
CA ALA A 73 -2.07 -40.30 -39.09
C ALA A 73 -0.73 -40.34 -39.85
N PHE A 74 0.32 -39.74 -39.28
CA PHE A 74 1.69 -39.94 -39.74
C PHE A 74 2.56 -40.47 -38.60
N THR A 75 2.89 -41.75 -38.71
CA THR A 75 3.86 -42.49 -37.88
C THR A 75 5.30 -42.21 -38.31
N PRO A 76 6.28 -42.21 -37.39
CA PRO A 76 7.69 -42.01 -37.71
C PRO A 76 8.38 -43.33 -38.11
N ALA A 77 9.35 -43.27 -39.02
CA ALA A 77 10.24 -44.38 -39.34
C ALA A 77 11.72 -43.97 -39.28
N ASN A 78 12.47 -44.68 -38.43
CA ASN A 78 13.93 -44.90 -38.44
C ASN A 78 14.28 -45.85 -39.62
N LEU A 79 15.45 -45.97 -40.27
CA LEU A 79 16.87 -45.59 -40.06
C LEU A 79 17.63 -45.83 -41.41
N THR A 80 18.88 -45.33 -41.51
CA THR A 80 20.05 -45.76 -42.34
C THR A 80 20.58 -44.82 -43.46
N ALA A 81 21.91 -44.61 -43.44
CA ALA A 81 22.78 -43.61 -44.09
C ALA A 81 23.26 -44.01 -45.54
N PRO A 82 24.28 -43.41 -46.24
CA PRO A 82 25.17 -42.26 -45.95
C PRO A 82 25.55 -41.27 -47.11
N THR A 83 26.18 -40.13 -46.76
CA THR A 83 27.09 -39.23 -47.55
C THR A 83 26.50 -38.06 -48.42
N PRO A 84 27.29 -37.01 -48.83
CA PRO A 84 27.22 -35.64 -48.26
C PRO A 84 26.91 -34.53 -49.32
N PRO A 85 26.69 -33.24 -48.95
CA PRO A 85 27.64 -32.23 -49.44
C PRO A 85 27.81 -30.92 -48.61
N LYS A 86 29.07 -30.45 -48.65
CA LYS A 86 29.62 -29.09 -48.83
C LYS A 86 28.87 -27.81 -48.35
N ILE A 87 29.68 -27.03 -47.64
CA ILE A 87 29.60 -25.63 -47.22
C ILE A 87 29.50 -24.64 -48.41
N SER A 88 28.69 -23.58 -48.27
CA SER A 88 29.01 -22.23 -48.78
C SER A 88 28.41 -21.14 -47.88
N SER A 89 29.27 -20.19 -47.51
CA SER A 89 29.04 -19.06 -46.60
C SER A 89 28.46 -17.82 -47.31
N ILE A 90 27.67 -17.00 -46.61
CA ILE A 90 27.59 -15.54 -46.86
C ILE A 90 27.74 -14.77 -45.53
N LYS A 91 28.49 -13.68 -45.63
CA LYS A 91 29.21 -12.91 -44.61
C LYS A 91 28.31 -11.86 -43.94
N SER A 92 28.50 -11.63 -42.63
CA SER A 92 28.05 -10.42 -41.94
C SER A 92 29.21 -9.42 -41.84
N GLN A 93 29.01 -8.25 -42.43
CA GLN A 93 29.95 -7.14 -42.50
C GLN A 93 29.47 -6.07 -41.51
N ALA A 94 30.06 -6.05 -40.31
CA ALA A 94 29.92 -4.95 -39.35
C ALA A 94 31.10 -4.97 -38.35
N ALA A 95 32.31 -4.80 -38.87
CA ALA A 95 33.49 -4.43 -38.10
C ALA A 95 33.78 -2.96 -38.40
N ASN A 96 33.40 -2.07 -37.49
CA ASN A 96 34.01 -0.75 -37.23
C ASN A 96 33.19 0.02 -36.18
N ALA A 97 33.49 -0.25 -34.90
CA ALA A 97 33.32 0.72 -33.82
C ALA A 97 34.50 0.53 -32.86
N ALA A 98 35.23 1.62 -32.58
CA ALA A 98 36.50 1.58 -31.84
C ALA A 98 36.28 1.35 -30.32
N PRO A 99 37.14 0.57 -29.62
CA PRO A 99 37.10 0.42 -28.17
C PRO A 99 37.81 1.58 -27.45
N PHE A 100 37.16 2.14 -26.41
CA PHE A 100 37.71 3.20 -25.57
C PHE A 100 38.73 2.62 -24.56
N THR A 101 39.96 3.15 -24.57
CA THR A 101 41.03 2.81 -23.61
C THR A 101 41.54 4.08 -22.92
N PRO A 102 41.50 4.18 -21.59
CA PRO A 102 42.17 5.25 -20.85
C PRO A 102 43.66 4.93 -20.71
N ARG A 103 44.53 5.90 -21.03
CA ARG A 103 45.98 5.84 -20.80
C ARG A 103 46.35 6.87 -19.72
N ASP A 104 46.93 6.39 -18.63
CA ASP A 104 47.66 7.17 -17.62
C ASP A 104 48.91 7.86 -18.20
N PRO A 105 49.44 8.87 -17.48
CA PRO A 105 50.86 8.80 -17.15
C PRO A 105 51.18 9.13 -15.68
N SER A 106 51.75 8.11 -15.01
CA SER A 106 52.79 8.11 -13.97
C SER A 106 53.26 9.44 -13.31
N GLY A 107 53.11 9.51 -11.97
CA GLY A 107 53.88 10.33 -11.03
C GLY A 107 53.47 10.06 -9.57
N PRO A 108 54.39 10.02 -8.57
CA PRO A 108 54.17 9.33 -7.29
C PRO A 108 53.28 10.09 -6.30
N PHE A 109 52.34 9.38 -5.68
CA PHE A 109 51.41 9.88 -4.66
C PHE A 109 52.13 10.01 -3.31
N ASN A 110 52.26 11.24 -2.79
CA ASN A 110 52.95 11.54 -1.53
C ASN A 110 51.92 12.00 -0.47
N PRO A 111 51.63 11.21 0.59
CA PRO A 111 50.55 11.49 1.54
C PRO A 111 51.00 12.41 2.70
N ALA A 112 51.72 13.49 2.38
CA ALA A 112 52.28 14.43 3.37
C ALA A 112 51.86 15.90 3.16
N THR A 113 50.84 16.16 2.33
CA THR A 113 50.33 17.52 2.06
C THR A 113 48.88 17.73 2.51
N ILE A 114 48.35 16.84 3.33
CA ILE A 114 47.08 17.08 4.05
C ILE A 114 47.45 17.75 5.38
N ASN A 115 47.27 19.07 5.43
CA ASN A 115 47.40 19.86 6.64
C ASN A 115 46.27 19.49 7.62
N GLU A 116 46.65 18.69 8.59
CA GLU A 116 45.94 18.33 9.80
C GLU A 116 45.76 19.58 10.69
N PHE A 117 44.53 20.05 10.88
CA PHE A 117 44.24 21.21 11.72
C PHE A 117 43.80 20.75 13.12
N LYS A 118 44.64 21.04 14.12
CA LYS A 118 44.36 20.83 15.55
C LYS A 118 43.28 21.82 16.03
N PRO A 119 42.28 21.42 16.82
CA PRO A 119 41.37 22.37 17.44
C PRO A 119 42.00 23.00 18.69
N ALA A 120 42.17 24.32 18.66
CA ALA A 120 42.42 25.13 19.84
C ALA A 120 41.08 25.44 20.53
N ASN A 121 41.05 25.28 21.86
CA ASN A 121 39.98 25.74 22.74
C ASN A 121 39.71 27.23 22.54
N TYR A 122 38.45 27.66 22.44
CA TYR A 122 38.00 28.91 23.07
C TYR A 122 36.48 28.99 23.24
N ASP A 123 36.14 29.82 24.23
CA ASP A 123 34.97 29.85 25.11
C ASP A 123 33.80 30.70 24.59
N LEU A 124 32.64 30.50 25.22
CA LEU A 124 31.32 31.05 24.93
C LEU A 124 31.11 32.45 25.55
N SER A 125 30.67 33.47 24.80
CA SER A 125 29.89 34.59 25.39
C SER A 125 29.07 35.45 24.39
N GLN A 126 27.77 35.56 24.73
CA GLN A 126 26.88 36.74 24.71
C GLN A 126 26.33 37.42 23.42
N SER A 127 24.98 37.39 23.35
CA SER A 127 23.98 38.50 23.18
C SER A 127 23.75 39.28 21.86
N LEU A 128 22.50 39.14 21.36
CA LEU A 128 21.50 40.16 20.93
C LEU A 128 21.81 41.25 19.85
N ALA A 129 21.18 41.05 18.66
CA ALA A 129 20.46 42.00 17.76
C ALA A 129 21.22 43.13 17.00
N PRO A 130 20.61 43.88 16.04
CA PRO A 130 19.88 43.51 14.80
C PRO A 130 20.32 44.29 13.50
N LYS A 131 19.85 43.82 12.31
CA LYS A 131 19.47 44.57 11.07
C LYS A 131 20.55 45.18 10.10
N GLU A 132 20.61 44.67 8.85
CA GLU A 132 20.24 45.35 7.55
C GLU A 132 20.97 44.87 6.25
N ILE A 133 20.15 44.59 5.20
CA ILE A 133 20.22 44.97 3.76
C ILE A 133 21.27 44.35 2.77
N ALA A 134 20.77 43.40 1.97
CA ALA A 134 20.67 43.32 0.49
C ALA A 134 21.69 42.64 -0.47
N VAL A 135 21.04 42.04 -1.49
CA VAL A 135 21.36 41.80 -2.93
C VAL A 135 21.68 40.35 -3.39
N GLU A 136 20.66 39.79 -4.05
CA GLU A 136 20.52 38.78 -5.12
C GLU A 136 21.66 37.81 -5.51
N SER A 137 21.35 36.50 -5.49
CA SER A 137 21.36 35.63 -6.69
C SER A 137 20.76 34.23 -6.43
N SER A 138 19.69 33.92 -7.17
CA SER A 138 19.41 32.67 -7.89
C SER A 138 19.92 31.31 -7.35
N PHE A 139 19.03 30.47 -6.78
CA PHE A 139 18.75 29.05 -7.12
C PHE A 139 18.07 28.26 -5.95
N GLU A 140 17.09 27.41 -6.30
CA GLU A 140 16.54 26.22 -5.60
C GLU A 140 15.93 26.28 -4.18
N PRO A 141 14.72 25.70 -3.97
CA PRO A 141 14.25 25.30 -2.65
C PRO A 141 14.10 23.77 -2.54
N PHE A 142 15.19 23.10 -2.16
CA PHE A 142 15.16 21.87 -1.35
C PHE A 142 15.85 22.16 -0.01
N THR A 143 15.12 22.74 0.93
CA THR A 143 15.59 22.91 2.32
C THR A 143 15.05 21.76 3.18
N MET A 144 15.79 20.66 3.22
CA MET A 144 15.82 19.78 4.39
C MET A 144 16.73 20.44 5.41
N ASN A 145 16.17 20.83 6.56
CA ASN A 145 16.99 21.22 7.70
C ASN A 145 17.86 20.01 8.10
N ASN A 146 19.17 20.20 7.96
CA ASN A 146 20.21 19.33 8.51
C ASN A 146 20.07 19.26 10.03
N ILE A 147 19.75 18.08 10.57
CA ILE A 147 20.23 17.69 11.90
C ILE A 147 21.60 17.07 11.66
N SER A 148 22.62 17.92 11.71
CA SER A 148 24.01 17.51 11.75
C SER A 148 24.28 16.73 13.04
N GLN A 149 24.73 15.51 12.83
CA GLN A 149 25.35 14.63 13.81
C GLN A 149 26.55 15.34 14.47
N ASN A 150 26.54 15.45 15.80
CA ASN A 150 27.76 15.44 16.61
C ASN A 150 27.78 14.10 17.34
N LEU A 151 28.49 13.11 16.79
CA LEU A 151 28.92 11.93 17.55
C LEU A 151 30.14 12.30 18.38
N PRO A 152 30.15 12.05 19.70
CA PRO A 152 31.39 11.73 20.39
C PRO A 152 31.74 10.27 20.06
N ALA A 153 32.96 10.03 19.56
CA ALA A 153 33.54 8.70 19.53
C ALA A 153 33.91 8.28 20.97
N THR A 154 33.63 7.02 21.35
CA THR A 154 34.36 6.21 22.37
C THR A 154 33.69 4.85 22.59
N PRO A 155 34.39 3.82 23.13
CA PRO A 155 34.73 2.63 22.37
C PRO A 155 33.93 1.40 22.80
N TYR A 156 33.99 0.35 21.97
CA TYR A 156 33.56 -0.99 22.33
C TYR A 156 34.35 -1.52 23.55
N ASN A 157 33.67 -2.05 24.58
CA ASN A 157 34.34 -2.81 25.64
C ASN A 157 33.48 -4.00 26.16
N PRO A 158 33.88 -5.25 25.93
CA PRO A 158 33.07 -6.45 26.15
C PRO A 158 33.35 -7.20 27.48
N TYR A 159 33.67 -6.51 28.59
CA TYR A 159 33.99 -7.17 29.88
C TYR A 159 33.70 -6.31 31.13
N LEU A 160 32.44 -6.04 31.48
CA LEU A 160 32.12 -5.53 32.84
C LEU A 160 30.85 -6.18 33.40
N ASP A 161 31.02 -7.44 33.83
CA ASP A 161 30.52 -7.89 35.13
C ASP A 161 31.29 -7.09 36.21
N ASP A 162 30.59 -6.39 37.10
CA ASP A 162 30.56 -6.76 38.52
C ASP A 162 29.65 -5.81 39.31
N ALA A 163 28.75 -6.41 40.06
CA ALA A 163 28.00 -5.76 41.12
C ALA A 163 28.84 -5.73 42.40
N ALA A 164 28.68 -4.65 43.18
CA ALA A 164 29.05 -4.45 44.58
C ALA A 164 30.15 -3.41 44.86
N ASN A 165 29.81 -2.53 45.82
CA ASN A 165 30.59 -1.48 46.47
C ASN A 165 30.53 -0.09 45.83
N LEU A 166 29.61 0.75 46.31
CA LEU A 166 29.97 1.75 47.33
C LEU A 166 28.70 2.39 47.91
N ALA A 167 28.46 2.14 49.19
CA ALA A 167 27.50 2.90 49.97
C ALA A 167 28.11 4.27 50.33
N ASN A 168 27.23 5.27 50.38
CA ASN A 168 27.32 6.48 51.20
C ASN A 168 28.12 7.68 50.67
N THR A 169 27.43 8.55 49.91
CA THR A 169 27.55 10.02 50.05
C THR A 169 26.27 10.66 49.50
N GLY A 170 25.56 11.41 50.36
CA GLY A 170 24.42 12.22 49.96
C GLY A 170 24.85 13.37 49.05
N ALA A 171 24.48 13.30 47.78
CA ALA A 171 24.53 14.40 46.85
C ALA A 171 23.25 14.35 45.99
N TYR A 172 22.51 15.44 45.99
CA TYR A 172 21.36 15.70 45.13
C TYR A 172 21.77 15.53 43.66
N PHE A 173 21.55 14.36 43.07
CA PHE A 173 21.64 14.17 41.63
C PHE A 173 20.33 14.63 41.00
N GLN A 174 20.39 15.73 40.24
CA GLN A 174 19.38 15.99 39.21
C GLN A 174 19.30 14.76 38.30
N ALA A 175 18.09 14.22 38.14
CA ALA A 175 17.84 13.16 37.18
C ALA A 175 18.27 13.62 35.79
N GLN A 176 19.37 13.05 35.29
CA GLN A 176 19.75 13.16 33.89
C GLN A 176 18.56 12.73 33.02
N PRO A 177 18.22 13.45 31.95
CA PRO A 177 17.21 12.97 31.01
C PRO A 177 17.68 11.61 30.49
N SER A 178 16.90 10.58 30.80
CA SER A 178 17.13 9.23 30.29
C SER A 178 17.26 9.32 28.77
N PHE A 179 18.41 8.87 28.26
CA PHE A 179 18.69 8.82 26.83
C PHE A 179 17.64 7.94 26.17
N SER A 180 16.58 8.53 25.62
CA SER A 180 15.64 7.84 24.76
C SER A 180 16.40 7.54 23.48
N ALA A 181 16.90 6.32 23.33
CA ALA A 181 17.41 5.88 22.05
C ALA A 181 16.29 6.14 21.02
N PRO A 182 16.50 7.00 20.01
CA PRO A 182 15.49 7.19 18.98
C PRO A 182 15.25 5.81 18.37
N ALA A 183 13.99 5.36 18.33
CA ALA A 183 13.64 4.20 17.55
C ALA A 183 14.15 4.49 16.13
N GLN A 184 15.16 3.72 15.69
CA GLN A 184 15.72 3.90 14.36
C GLN A 184 14.57 3.63 13.38
N PRO A 185 14.17 4.63 12.56
CA PRO A 185 13.06 4.42 11.64
C PRO A 185 13.44 3.26 10.73
N LEU A 186 12.52 2.31 10.56
CA LEU A 186 12.75 1.21 9.63
C LEU A 186 13.01 1.82 8.25
N GLN A 187 14.16 1.49 7.69
CA GLN A 187 14.57 2.01 6.40
C GLN A 187 13.81 1.26 5.32
N TYR A 188 12.56 1.67 5.04
CA TYR A 188 11.67 1.04 4.06
C TYR A 188 12.31 0.88 2.67
N HIS A 189 13.22 1.79 2.33
CA HIS A 189 14.02 1.76 1.12
C HIS A 189 15.05 0.61 1.08
N LEU A 190 15.44 0.03 2.22
CA LEU A 190 16.27 -1.17 2.27
C LEU A 190 15.50 -2.44 1.91
N TYR A 191 14.17 -2.42 2.01
CA TYR A 191 13.31 -3.56 1.70
C TYR A 191 12.69 -3.48 0.30
N ALA A 192 12.97 -2.42 -0.46
CA ALA A 192 12.50 -2.23 -1.83
C ALA A 192 13.60 -2.59 -2.84
N PRO A 193 13.27 -3.22 -3.97
CA PRO A 193 14.22 -3.40 -5.06
C PRO A 193 14.68 -2.03 -5.57
N ILE A 194 16.00 -1.84 -5.70
CA ILE A 194 16.61 -0.60 -6.16
C ILE A 194 16.83 -0.70 -7.68
N GLY A 195 16.32 0.27 -8.44
CA GLY A 195 16.75 0.56 -9.82
C GLY A 195 15.68 0.41 -10.91
N PRO A 196 15.91 1.00 -12.10
CA PRO A 196 15.02 0.85 -13.24
C PRO A 196 15.02 -0.62 -13.69
N HIS A 197 13.85 -1.25 -13.64
CA HIS A 197 13.67 -2.59 -14.15
C HIS A 197 13.41 -2.57 -15.66
N ARG A 198 13.84 -3.62 -16.37
CA ARG A 198 13.48 -3.75 -17.79
C ARG A 198 11.98 -4.01 -17.88
N GLU A 199 11.26 -3.08 -18.51
CA GLU A 199 9.83 -3.22 -18.79
C GLU A 199 9.57 -4.03 -20.07
N ASP A 200 10.57 -4.12 -20.96
CA ASP A 200 10.52 -4.91 -22.21
C ASP A 200 10.79 -6.40 -21.94
N LEU A 201 9.91 -7.04 -21.17
CA LEU A 201 9.98 -8.48 -20.89
C LEU A 201 9.10 -9.27 -21.86
N LEU A 202 9.59 -10.43 -22.27
CA LEU A 202 8.76 -11.41 -22.98
C LEU A 202 7.71 -12.00 -22.02
N ALA A 203 6.59 -12.48 -22.55
CA ALA A 203 5.46 -12.95 -21.74
C ALA A 203 5.81 -14.10 -20.75
N TYR A 204 6.88 -14.86 -21.00
CA TYR A 204 7.36 -15.92 -20.11
C TYR A 204 8.45 -15.45 -19.12
N GLN A 205 9.01 -14.26 -19.31
CA GLN A 205 10.03 -13.71 -18.43
C GLN A 205 9.36 -13.03 -17.23
N ARG A 206 9.96 -13.21 -16.06
CA ARG A 206 9.54 -12.60 -14.80
C ARG A 206 10.75 -12.02 -14.11
N LEU A 207 10.54 -10.92 -13.41
CA LEU A 207 11.54 -10.33 -12.53
C LEU A 207 11.45 -11.00 -11.16
N THR A 208 12.54 -10.95 -10.41
CA THR A 208 12.62 -11.53 -9.06
C THR A 208 11.51 -11.02 -8.13
N HIS A 209 11.14 -9.74 -8.24
CA HIS A 209 10.10 -9.16 -7.38
C HIS A 209 8.67 -9.54 -7.81
N ASP A 210 8.46 -10.08 -9.01
CA ASP A 210 7.13 -10.51 -9.47
C ASP A 210 6.62 -11.76 -8.71
N PHE A 211 7.54 -12.49 -8.07
CA PHE A 211 7.22 -13.68 -7.27
C PHE A 211 6.75 -13.37 -5.85
N PHE A 212 6.84 -12.10 -5.42
CA PHE A 212 6.56 -11.69 -4.04
C PHE A 212 5.50 -10.58 -4.02
N ILE A 213 5.00 -10.29 -2.81
CA ILE A 213 4.07 -9.18 -2.59
C ILE A 213 4.58 -7.85 -3.19
N ALA A 214 3.66 -7.12 -3.84
CA ALA A 214 3.95 -5.83 -4.43
C ALA A 214 4.46 -4.81 -3.40
N ASN A 215 5.40 -3.96 -3.81
CA ASN A 215 6.08 -3.01 -2.91
C ASN A 215 5.11 -2.05 -2.20
N GLU A 216 4.11 -1.51 -2.90
CA GLU A 216 3.13 -0.59 -2.30
C GLU A 216 2.36 -1.25 -1.15
N THR A 217 1.89 -2.49 -1.37
CA THR A 217 1.17 -3.26 -0.36
C THR A 217 2.08 -3.64 0.80
N ARG A 218 3.30 -4.09 0.51
CA ARG A 218 4.31 -4.43 1.53
C ARG A 218 4.61 -3.24 2.41
N GLU A 219 4.88 -2.08 1.82
CA GLU A 219 5.19 -0.84 2.54
C GLU A 219 4.02 -0.36 3.39
N ASP A 220 2.78 -0.39 2.87
CA ASP A 220 1.58 -0.04 3.63
C ASP A 220 1.38 -0.96 4.84
N LEU A 221 1.52 -2.28 4.65
CA LEU A 221 1.41 -3.26 5.75
C LEU A 221 2.49 -3.07 6.81
N GLN A 222 3.74 -2.83 6.41
CA GLN A 222 4.83 -2.58 7.35
C GLN A 222 4.63 -1.28 8.13
N LYS A 223 4.21 -0.20 7.46
CA LYS A 223 3.87 1.08 8.10
C LYS A 223 2.72 0.93 9.11
N LYS A 224 1.66 0.19 8.74
CA LYS A 224 0.54 -0.10 9.66
C LYS A 224 0.98 -0.92 10.86
N SER A 225 1.88 -1.90 10.66
CA SER A 225 2.47 -2.69 11.74
C SER A 225 3.29 -1.81 12.68
N GLU A 226 4.19 -0.99 12.15
CA GLU A 226 4.99 -0.04 12.93
C GLU A 226 4.10 0.90 13.76
N ALA A 227 3.11 1.53 13.13
CA ALA A 227 2.18 2.42 13.82
C ALA A 227 1.40 1.71 14.95
N THR A 228 1.12 0.42 14.79
CA THR A 228 0.46 -0.39 15.82
C THR A 228 1.37 -0.64 17.01
N TYR A 229 2.64 -0.99 16.77
CA TYR A 229 3.61 -1.30 17.83
C TYR A 229 4.38 -0.09 18.36
N GLN A 230 4.19 1.11 17.78
CA GLN A 230 4.84 2.33 18.25
C GLN A 230 4.58 2.57 19.74
N VAL A 231 5.62 2.80 20.51
CA VAL A 231 5.52 3.15 21.93
C VAL A 231 6.19 4.50 22.17
N MET A 232 5.83 5.18 23.26
CA MET A 232 6.53 6.36 23.74
C MET A 232 7.29 6.01 25.02
N PRO A 233 8.59 5.66 24.93
CA PRO A 233 9.41 5.43 26.12
C PRO A 233 9.40 6.68 27.00
N ASN A 234 9.31 6.50 28.32
CA ASN A 234 9.27 7.58 29.31
C ASN A 234 8.09 8.56 29.14
N SER A 235 6.97 8.10 28.57
CA SER A 235 5.74 8.90 28.51
C SER A 235 5.26 9.26 29.91
N GLN A 236 4.92 10.54 30.10
CA GLN A 236 4.28 11.05 31.32
C GLN A 236 2.76 10.81 31.32
N LEU A 237 2.24 10.12 30.30
CA LEU A 237 0.82 9.80 30.23
C LEU A 237 0.47 8.71 31.24
N PRO A 238 -0.65 8.86 31.96
CA PRO A 238 -1.05 7.90 32.99
C PRO A 238 -1.53 6.59 32.35
N THR A 239 -1.45 5.52 33.12
CA THR A 239 -2.27 4.32 32.87
C THR A 239 -3.74 4.64 33.20
N VAL A 240 -4.65 4.25 32.33
CA VAL A 240 -6.07 4.60 32.44
C VAL A 240 -6.89 3.32 32.52
N ASP A 241 -7.48 3.04 33.68
CA ASP A 241 -8.15 1.75 33.94
C ASP A 241 -7.19 0.57 33.64
N HIS A 242 -7.58 -0.41 32.79
CA HIS A 242 -6.68 -1.48 32.34
C HIS A 242 -5.89 -1.15 31.05
N TYR A 243 -5.89 0.11 30.60
CA TYR A 243 -5.16 0.55 29.41
C TYR A 243 -3.81 1.20 29.74
N HIS A 244 -2.77 0.79 29.03
CA HIS A 244 -1.40 1.28 29.21
C HIS A 244 -0.75 1.63 27.86
N THR A 245 0.48 2.15 27.90
CA THR A 245 1.27 2.56 26.71
C THR A 245 0.50 3.53 25.82
N LEU A 246 -0.01 4.61 26.41
CA LEU A 246 -0.75 5.62 25.67
C LEU A 246 0.18 6.38 24.72
N VAL A 247 -0.22 6.49 23.46
CA VAL A 247 0.45 7.27 22.41
C VAL A 247 -0.56 8.23 21.78
N PRO A 248 -0.37 9.56 21.85
CA PRO A 248 -1.26 10.52 21.20
C PRO A 248 -1.29 10.32 19.68
N LEU A 249 -2.48 10.34 19.09
CA LEU A 249 -2.68 10.25 17.64
C LEU A 249 -2.96 11.62 16.99
N ASP A 250 -3.36 12.62 17.78
CA ASP A 250 -3.61 13.96 17.27
C ASP A 250 -2.28 14.67 16.95
N THR A 251 -2.10 15.03 15.68
CA THR A 251 -0.91 15.74 15.18
C THR A 251 -0.93 17.23 15.50
N ASN A 252 -2.11 17.79 15.74
CA ASN A 252 -2.33 19.20 16.05
C ASN A 252 -2.92 19.32 17.46
N HIS A 253 -2.14 19.81 18.43
CA HIS A 253 -2.55 19.99 19.83
C HIS A 253 -3.56 21.13 20.06
N HIS A 254 -4.37 21.48 19.06
CA HIS A 254 -5.41 22.50 19.24
C HIS A 254 -6.56 21.93 20.07
N GLU A 255 -6.87 22.58 21.19
CA GLU A 255 -8.04 22.31 22.05
C GLU A 255 -9.35 22.70 21.32
N SER A 256 -9.65 22.03 20.20
CA SER A 256 -10.86 22.29 19.44
C SER A 256 -12.07 21.72 20.17
N THR A 257 -13.03 22.59 20.47
CA THR A 257 -14.33 22.26 21.06
C THR A 257 -15.45 22.20 20.04
N THR A 258 -15.14 22.39 18.75
CA THR A 258 -16.14 22.70 17.71
C THR A 258 -17.20 21.63 17.51
N VAL A 259 -16.84 20.35 17.63
CA VAL A 259 -17.77 19.24 17.43
C VAL A 259 -18.47 18.90 18.74
N PHE A 260 -17.73 18.53 19.78
CA PHE A 260 -18.32 17.96 21.00
C PHE A 260 -18.64 18.98 22.10
N GLY A 261 -18.26 20.26 21.95
CA GLY A 261 -18.34 21.26 23.02
C GLY A 261 -17.26 21.09 24.12
N TYR A 262 -16.45 20.04 24.03
CA TYR A 262 -15.34 19.74 24.94
C TYR A 262 -14.04 19.59 24.16
N PRO A 263 -12.88 20.02 24.72
CA PRO A 263 -11.59 19.67 24.16
C PRO A 263 -11.41 18.15 24.13
N SER A 264 -11.09 17.60 22.96
CA SER A 264 -10.97 16.15 22.77
C SER A 264 -9.57 15.74 22.35
N TRP A 265 -9.05 14.67 22.94
CA TRP A 265 -7.81 14.02 22.52
C TRP A 265 -8.06 12.56 22.13
N VAL A 266 -7.21 12.03 21.28
CA VAL A 266 -7.23 10.65 20.82
C VAL A 266 -5.88 10.00 21.13
N TYR A 267 -5.92 8.90 21.87
CA TYR A 267 -4.75 8.11 22.21
C TYR A 267 -4.91 6.70 21.65
N LYS A 268 -3.82 6.14 21.13
CA LYS A 268 -3.67 4.68 21.00
C LYS A 268 -3.27 4.13 22.36
N ALA A 269 -3.86 3.02 22.79
CA ALA A 269 -3.45 2.33 24.02
C ALA A 269 -3.56 0.82 23.87
N VAL A 270 -2.84 0.08 24.71
CA VAL A 270 -2.88 -1.38 24.77
C VAL A 270 -3.69 -1.81 25.99
N SER A 271 -4.58 -2.78 25.80
CA SER A 271 -5.39 -3.36 26.88
C SER A 271 -4.62 -4.45 27.60
N SER A 272 -4.48 -4.34 28.92
CA SER A 272 -3.86 -5.38 29.77
C SER A 272 -4.66 -6.69 29.79
N LYS A 273 -5.96 -6.65 29.42
CA LYS A 273 -6.85 -7.83 29.50
C LYS A 273 -6.64 -8.83 28.36
N ASN A 274 -6.31 -8.33 27.17
CA ASN A 274 -6.25 -9.15 25.95
C ASN A 274 -5.05 -8.82 25.04
N GLY A 275 -4.23 -7.83 25.38
CA GLY A 275 -3.10 -7.40 24.56
C GLY A 275 -3.48 -6.66 23.27
N TYR A 276 -4.77 -6.42 23.03
CA TYR A 276 -5.22 -5.71 21.83
C TYR A 276 -5.05 -4.20 21.95
N THR A 277 -4.81 -3.58 20.79
CA THR A 277 -4.64 -2.13 20.67
C THR A 277 -5.98 -1.46 20.38
N TYR A 278 -6.28 -0.39 21.12
CA TYR A 278 -7.52 0.37 21.04
C TYR A 278 -7.26 1.87 20.91
N VAL A 279 -8.32 2.59 20.52
CA VAL A 279 -8.35 4.05 20.53
C VAL A 279 -9.14 4.52 21.75
N LEU A 280 -8.52 5.39 22.54
CA LEU A 280 -9.13 6.07 23.68
C LEU A 280 -9.36 7.53 23.27
N ARG A 281 -10.62 7.89 23.04
CA ARG A 281 -11.01 9.28 22.84
C ARG A 281 -11.38 9.90 24.18
N ARG A 282 -10.59 10.86 24.63
CA ARG A 282 -10.78 11.62 25.86
C ARG A 282 -11.54 12.91 25.60
N LEU A 283 -12.58 13.18 26.39
CA LEU A 283 -13.21 14.49 26.53
C LEU A 283 -12.81 15.07 27.89
N LYS A 284 -12.05 16.16 27.87
CA LYS A 284 -11.54 16.83 29.08
C LYS A 284 -12.63 17.68 29.74
N GLY A 285 -12.65 17.67 31.06
CA GLY A 285 -13.54 18.51 31.85
C GLY A 285 -14.99 18.03 31.89
N TYR A 286 -15.30 16.85 31.33
CA TYR A 286 -16.63 16.27 31.41
C TYR A 286 -16.92 15.83 32.85
N ARG A 287 -18.06 16.25 33.39
CA ARG A 287 -18.56 15.81 34.69
C ARG A 287 -19.81 14.98 34.47
N LEU A 288 -19.79 13.74 34.96
CA LEU A 288 -20.91 12.84 34.86
C LEU A 288 -22.03 13.28 35.79
N SER A 289 -23.19 13.57 35.21
CA SER A 289 -24.42 13.84 35.96
C SER A 289 -25.23 12.56 36.21
N ASP A 290 -25.34 11.70 35.19
CA ASP A 290 -26.13 10.47 35.23
C ASP A 290 -25.34 9.27 34.71
N GLU A 291 -25.17 8.24 35.55
CA GLU A 291 -24.47 7.00 35.17
C GLU A 291 -25.17 6.25 34.04
N ARG A 292 -26.50 6.42 33.89
CA ARG A 292 -27.27 5.82 32.78
C ARG A 292 -26.80 6.34 31.42
N ALA A 293 -26.26 7.56 31.36
CA ALA A 293 -25.68 8.12 30.15
C ALA A 293 -24.48 7.29 29.67
N ILE A 294 -23.63 6.77 30.57
CA ILE A 294 -22.51 5.89 30.18
C ILE A 294 -23.04 4.51 29.80
N ARG A 295 -24.05 4.00 30.52
CA ARG A 295 -24.63 2.68 30.24
C ARG A 295 -25.25 2.59 28.84
N SER A 296 -25.75 3.70 28.28
CA SER A 296 -26.30 3.74 26.91
C SER A 296 -25.26 3.35 25.84
N VAL A 297 -23.97 3.56 26.10
CA VAL A 297 -22.89 3.15 25.17
C VAL A 297 -22.88 1.64 24.93
N LYS A 298 -23.35 0.84 25.89
CA LYS A 298 -23.44 -0.62 25.73
C LYS A 298 -24.39 -1.03 24.61
N ASP A 299 -25.37 -0.20 24.26
CA ASP A 299 -26.31 -0.46 23.17
C ASP A 299 -25.60 -0.51 21.80
N TRP A 300 -24.47 0.20 21.65
CA TRP A 300 -23.68 0.21 20.42
C TRP A 300 -22.98 -1.12 20.13
N ARG A 301 -22.91 -2.04 21.11
CA ARG A 301 -22.43 -3.42 20.87
C ARG A 301 -23.35 -4.21 19.94
N ARG A 302 -24.60 -3.76 19.74
CA ARG A 302 -25.54 -4.36 18.77
C ARG A 302 -25.22 -3.99 17.32
N VAL A 303 -24.41 -2.95 17.09
CA VAL A 303 -24.08 -2.47 15.74
C VAL A 303 -22.83 -3.20 15.25
N ASP A 304 -23.03 -4.14 14.34
CA ASP A 304 -21.96 -4.80 13.59
C ASP A 304 -22.01 -4.36 12.12
N ASN A 305 -21.10 -3.47 11.73
CA ASN A 305 -21.02 -2.95 10.36
C ASN A 305 -19.60 -2.53 10.01
N GLY A 306 -19.10 -2.93 8.85
CA GLY A 306 -17.75 -2.62 8.39
C GLY A 306 -17.48 -1.13 8.11
N GLY A 307 -18.50 -0.29 8.02
CA GLY A 307 -18.47 1.16 7.87
C GLY A 307 -18.63 1.94 9.19
N VAL A 308 -18.70 1.26 10.34
CA VAL A 308 -18.75 1.89 11.68
C VAL A 308 -17.54 1.42 12.47
N VAL A 309 -16.83 2.35 13.12
CA VAL A 309 -15.79 1.97 14.09
C VAL A 309 -16.48 1.42 15.34
N SER A 310 -16.24 0.16 15.65
CA SER A 310 -16.88 -0.50 16.79
C SER A 310 -16.58 0.21 18.10
N VAL A 311 -17.64 0.55 18.83
CA VAL A 311 -17.58 1.15 20.17
C VAL A 311 -17.53 0.01 21.20
N ILE A 312 -16.50 0.00 22.02
CA ILE A 312 -16.20 -1.11 22.95
C ILE A 312 -16.72 -0.78 24.35
N ASP A 313 -16.37 0.40 24.85
CA ASP A 313 -16.68 0.83 26.21
C ASP A 313 -16.63 2.35 26.35
N ALA A 314 -17.21 2.86 27.43
CA ALA A 314 -17.02 4.24 27.87
C ALA A 314 -17.00 4.32 29.39
N PHE A 315 -16.16 5.19 29.94
CA PHE A 315 -16.03 5.37 31.37
C PHE A 315 -15.44 6.73 31.72
N THR A 316 -15.60 7.15 32.97
CA THR A 316 -14.98 8.38 33.47
C THR A 316 -13.73 8.06 34.26
N THR A 317 -12.76 8.98 34.24
CA THR A 317 -11.49 8.83 34.93
C THR A 317 -10.98 10.16 35.46
N ARG A 318 -10.14 10.09 36.50
CA ARG A 318 -9.34 11.21 37.02
C ARG A 318 -7.83 11.01 36.83
N ALA A 319 -7.43 9.95 36.12
CA ALA A 319 -6.02 9.60 35.94
C ALA A 319 -5.20 10.70 35.25
N PHE A 320 -5.84 11.52 34.42
CA PHE A 320 -5.21 12.66 33.74
C PHE A 320 -5.12 13.95 34.59
N GLY A 321 -5.47 13.90 35.87
CA GLY A 321 -5.48 15.07 36.77
C GLY A 321 -6.75 15.94 36.68
N ASP A 322 -7.71 15.57 35.85
CA ASP A 322 -9.02 16.23 35.72
C ASP A 322 -10.15 15.21 35.55
N SER A 323 -11.40 15.65 35.67
CA SER A 323 -12.55 14.82 35.32
C SER A 323 -12.62 14.67 33.80
N SER A 324 -12.40 13.46 33.31
CA SER A 324 -12.39 13.13 31.89
C SER A 324 -13.36 11.99 31.58
N LEU A 325 -14.01 12.06 30.41
CA LEU A 325 -14.80 10.96 29.84
C LEU A 325 -13.99 10.30 28.72
N ILE A 326 -13.86 8.98 28.76
CA ILE A 326 -13.12 8.19 27.77
C ILE A 326 -14.10 7.31 27.01
N PHE A 327 -14.01 7.33 25.68
CA PHE A 327 -14.63 6.35 24.78
C PHE A 327 -13.56 5.44 24.22
N VAL A 328 -13.79 4.13 24.28
CA VAL A 328 -12.89 3.11 23.74
C VAL A 328 -13.47 2.56 22.44
N CYS A 329 -12.68 2.63 21.38
CA CYS A 329 -13.03 2.13 20.06
C CYS A 329 -11.94 1.23 19.47
N ASN A 330 -12.26 0.45 18.45
CA ASN A 330 -11.26 -0.32 17.71
C ASN A 330 -10.21 0.59 17.04
N TYR A 331 -8.95 0.15 17.08
CA TYR A 331 -7.84 0.86 16.45
C TYR A 331 -7.70 0.49 14.96
N HIS A 332 -7.58 1.53 14.13
CA HIS A 332 -7.29 1.40 12.71
C HIS A 332 -6.00 2.19 12.41
N PRO A 333 -4.85 1.50 12.21
CA PRO A 333 -3.55 2.17 12.11
C PRO A 333 -3.49 3.09 10.90
N LEU A 334 -2.79 4.22 11.07
CA LEU A 334 -2.55 5.25 10.03
C LEU A 334 -3.82 5.81 9.37
N SER A 335 -4.97 5.71 10.05
CA SER A 335 -6.21 6.29 9.56
C SER A 335 -6.11 7.82 9.49
N LYS A 336 -6.72 8.39 8.46
CA LYS A 336 -6.79 9.85 8.27
C LYS A 336 -8.24 10.30 8.26
N THR A 337 -8.54 11.46 8.82
CA THR A 337 -9.90 12.01 8.70
C THR A 337 -10.20 12.45 7.25
N LEU A 338 -11.47 12.55 6.86
CA LEU A 338 -11.80 13.12 5.54
C LEU A 338 -11.32 14.58 5.41
N VAL A 339 -11.23 15.31 6.52
CA VAL A 339 -10.59 16.65 6.58
C VAL A 339 -9.10 16.58 6.25
N GLU A 340 -8.39 15.61 6.83
CA GLU A 340 -6.98 15.34 6.53
C GLU A 340 -6.74 14.98 5.08
N TYR A 341 -7.61 14.17 4.51
CA TYR A 341 -7.41 13.64 3.18
C TYR A 341 -7.83 14.61 2.06
N HIS A 342 -9.00 15.25 2.17
CA HIS A 342 -9.56 16.08 1.09
C HIS A 342 -9.32 17.58 1.25
N PHE A 343 -9.19 18.08 2.49
CA PHE A 343 -9.16 19.52 2.76
C PHE A 343 -7.78 20.07 3.15
N HIS A 344 -6.75 19.23 3.28
CA HIS A 344 -5.41 19.71 3.64
C HIS A 344 -4.75 20.50 2.50
N LYS A 345 -4.37 21.74 2.82
CA LYS A 345 -3.80 22.76 1.91
C LYS A 345 -2.37 22.49 1.42
N ASN A 346 -1.83 21.28 1.58
CA ASN A 346 -0.43 20.98 1.23
C ASN A 346 -0.20 20.61 -0.24
N ASN A 347 -1.24 20.59 -1.07
CA ASN A 347 -1.03 20.40 -2.50
C ASN A 347 -0.67 21.74 -3.18
N ARG A 348 0.49 22.31 -2.84
CA ARG A 348 1.03 23.53 -3.47
C ARG A 348 1.20 23.37 -4.99
N LEU A 349 1.25 22.13 -5.49
CA LEU A 349 1.29 21.81 -6.93
C LEU A 349 -0.10 21.73 -7.59
N ALA A 350 -1.18 21.58 -6.82
CA ALA A 350 -2.57 21.57 -7.31
C ALA A 350 -3.27 22.93 -7.16
N SER A 351 -2.52 23.99 -6.86
CA SER A 351 -3.07 25.34 -6.68
C SER A 351 -3.32 26.07 -8.00
N ARG A 352 -3.81 25.36 -9.03
CA ARG A 352 -4.58 26.00 -10.10
C ARG A 352 -6.04 26.09 -9.63
N PRO A 353 -6.63 27.30 -9.55
CA PRO A 353 -8.04 27.44 -9.22
C PRO A 353 -8.88 26.73 -10.29
N GLY A 354 -9.45 25.56 -9.98
CA GLY A 354 -10.38 24.86 -10.86
C GLY A 354 -10.28 23.34 -10.99
N THR A 355 -9.30 22.64 -10.36
CA THR A 355 -9.06 21.20 -10.64
C THR A 355 -9.05 20.26 -9.43
N SER A 356 -9.57 20.66 -8.26
CA SER A 356 -9.58 19.79 -7.07
C SER A 356 -11.00 19.38 -6.64
N SER A 357 -11.88 19.06 -7.59
CA SER A 357 -13.16 18.40 -7.25
C SER A 357 -12.91 16.91 -7.02
N ILE A 358 -13.55 16.36 -5.98
CA ILE A 358 -13.49 14.93 -5.70
C ILE A 358 -14.24 14.20 -6.83
N PRO A 359 -13.66 13.14 -7.45
CA PRO A 359 -14.36 12.38 -8.49
C PRO A 359 -15.70 11.84 -7.98
N GLU A 360 -16.73 11.93 -8.82
CA GLU A 360 -18.10 11.55 -8.44
C GLU A 360 -18.19 10.08 -7.97
N GLN A 361 -17.47 9.17 -8.62
CA GLN A 361 -17.41 7.76 -8.23
C GLN A 361 -16.91 7.56 -6.79
N VAL A 362 -15.98 8.39 -6.32
CA VAL A 362 -15.48 8.34 -4.94
C VAL A 362 -16.56 8.82 -3.96
N LEU A 363 -17.30 9.88 -4.32
CA LEU A 363 -18.42 10.37 -3.52
C LEU A 363 -19.55 9.35 -3.43
N TRP A 364 -19.89 8.68 -4.54
CA TRP A 364 -20.86 7.58 -4.53
C TRP A 364 -20.42 6.41 -3.65
N SER A 365 -19.13 6.04 -3.70
CA SER A 365 -18.58 5.02 -2.81
C SER A 365 -18.73 5.40 -1.33
N TYR A 366 -18.51 6.68 -0.98
CA TYR A 366 -18.75 7.16 0.38
C TYR A 366 -20.23 7.16 0.75
N ILE A 367 -21.11 7.56 -0.16
CA ILE A 367 -22.57 7.54 0.05
C ILE A 367 -23.05 6.12 0.36
N VAL A 368 -22.63 5.12 -0.42
CA VAL A 368 -23.00 3.72 -0.20
C VAL A 368 -22.51 3.21 1.16
N GLN A 369 -21.27 3.52 1.54
CA GLN A 369 -20.69 3.11 2.83
C GLN A 369 -21.41 3.77 4.02
N ILE A 370 -21.72 5.07 3.93
CA ILE A 370 -22.46 5.79 4.98
C ILE A 370 -23.91 5.28 5.06
N ALA A 371 -24.57 5.03 3.93
CA ALA A 371 -25.92 4.48 3.90
C ALA A 371 -25.99 3.09 4.56
N SER A 372 -25.00 2.23 4.27
CA SER A 372 -24.86 0.92 4.94
C SER A 372 -24.71 1.07 6.45
N ALA A 373 -23.87 2.00 6.90
CA ALA A 373 -23.66 2.29 8.31
C ALA A 373 -24.92 2.83 9.00
N ILE A 374 -25.60 3.82 8.40
CA ILE A 374 -26.86 4.39 8.91
C ILE A 374 -27.92 3.30 9.03
N LYS A 375 -28.07 2.44 8.02
CA LYS A 375 -29.02 1.31 8.06
C LYS A 375 -28.80 0.43 9.28
N SER A 376 -27.57 -0.06 9.48
CA SER A 376 -27.24 -0.91 10.63
C SER A 376 -27.49 -0.22 11.98
N ILE A 377 -27.23 1.09 12.07
CA ILE A 377 -27.45 1.88 13.30
C ILE A 377 -28.95 2.10 13.56
N HIS A 378 -29.72 2.46 12.53
CA HIS A 378 -31.17 2.70 12.64
C HIS A 378 -31.94 1.40 12.95
N ASP A 379 -31.53 0.28 12.35
CA ASP A 379 -32.07 -1.05 12.64
C ASP A 379 -31.82 -1.45 14.11
N ALA A 380 -30.67 -1.07 14.67
CA ALA A 380 -30.32 -1.27 16.09
C ALA A 380 -31.02 -0.31 17.07
N LYS A 381 -31.94 0.54 16.58
CA LYS A 381 -32.68 1.57 17.31
C LYS A 381 -31.79 2.66 17.90
N LEU A 382 -30.75 3.03 17.16
CA LEU A 382 -29.83 4.11 17.47
C LEU A 382 -29.87 5.18 16.36
N ALA A 383 -29.18 6.29 16.59
CA ALA A 383 -28.95 7.36 15.61
C ALA A 383 -27.45 7.66 15.54
N VAL A 384 -26.96 8.14 14.41
CA VAL A 384 -25.53 8.41 14.20
C VAL A 384 -25.10 9.66 14.96
N ARG A 385 -25.88 10.74 14.83
CA ARG A 385 -25.75 12.06 15.49
C ARG A 385 -24.48 12.85 15.18
N CYS A 386 -23.37 12.20 14.81
CA CYS A 386 -22.10 12.81 14.43
C CYS A 386 -21.71 12.36 13.02
N ILE A 387 -22.15 13.10 12.00
CA ILE A 387 -21.73 12.91 10.61
C ILE A 387 -20.97 14.16 10.18
N ASP A 388 -19.68 14.18 10.54
CA ASP A 388 -18.77 15.30 10.27
C ASP A 388 -17.48 14.78 9.60
N ALA A 389 -16.95 15.54 8.64
CA ALA A 389 -15.75 15.13 7.90
C ALA A 389 -14.54 14.88 8.82
N SER A 390 -14.46 15.58 9.95
CA SER A 390 -13.36 15.44 10.93
C SER A 390 -13.50 14.20 11.82
N LYS A 391 -14.64 13.50 11.72
CA LYS A 391 -14.96 12.31 12.51
C LYS A 391 -15.20 11.08 11.65
N ILE A 392 -15.14 11.20 10.32
CA ILE A 392 -15.12 10.06 9.41
C ILE A 392 -13.68 9.79 9.02
N ILE A 393 -13.24 8.55 9.23
CA ILE A 393 -11.86 8.15 9.00
C ILE A 393 -11.74 7.27 7.76
N LEU A 394 -10.74 7.55 6.93
CA LEU A 394 -10.24 6.69 5.87
C LEU A 394 -9.22 5.74 6.48
N THR A 395 -9.51 4.45 6.41
CA THR A 395 -8.62 3.40 6.92
C THR A 395 -7.78 2.76 5.81
N GLU A 396 -8.34 2.76 4.59
CA GLU A 396 -7.71 2.24 3.37
C GLU A 396 -8.21 3.07 2.19
N ARG A 397 -7.68 2.79 0.98
CA ARG A 397 -8.09 3.48 -0.24
C ARG A 397 -9.60 3.34 -0.45
N ASN A 398 -10.31 4.47 -0.49
CA ASN A 398 -11.76 4.55 -0.64
C ASN A 398 -12.58 3.80 0.45
N ARG A 399 -11.97 3.40 1.58
CA ARG A 399 -12.67 2.73 2.68
C ARG A 399 -12.83 3.68 3.86
N ILE A 400 -14.05 4.15 4.08
CA ILE A 400 -14.40 5.06 5.18
C ILE A 400 -15.10 4.33 6.31
N ARG A 401 -14.95 4.87 7.52
CA ARG A 401 -15.69 4.43 8.71
C ARG A 401 -16.19 5.63 9.51
N LEU A 402 -17.45 5.57 9.95
CA LEU A 402 -18.00 6.48 10.93
C LEU A 402 -17.30 6.24 12.27
N ASN A 403 -16.59 7.25 12.77
CA ASN A 403 -15.98 7.24 14.09
C ASN A 403 -16.75 8.23 14.99
N ALA A 404 -16.46 8.22 16.29
CA ALA A 404 -17.11 9.06 17.29
C ALA A 404 -18.64 8.87 17.40
N CYS A 405 -19.13 7.70 16.97
CA CYS A 405 -20.45 7.19 17.33
C CYS A 405 -20.57 7.04 18.85
N SER A 406 -21.81 7.08 19.38
CA SER A 406 -22.16 7.06 20.82
C SER A 406 -21.84 8.31 21.65
N ILE A 407 -20.98 9.22 21.19
CA ILE A 407 -20.55 10.37 22.02
C ILE A 407 -21.72 11.28 22.41
N TYR A 408 -22.55 11.67 21.45
CA TYR A 408 -23.73 12.49 21.75
C TYR A 408 -24.82 11.76 22.53
N ASP A 409 -24.79 10.41 22.56
CA ASP A 409 -25.74 9.64 23.38
C ASP A 409 -25.42 9.80 24.87
N VAL A 410 -24.16 10.09 25.20
CA VAL A 410 -23.73 10.44 26.55
C VAL A 410 -23.86 11.95 26.79
N LEU A 411 -23.36 12.78 25.88
CA LEU A 411 -23.32 14.25 26.08
C LEU A 411 -24.72 14.88 26.09
N HIS A 412 -25.64 14.38 25.28
CA HIS A 412 -27.00 14.89 25.15
C HIS A 412 -28.04 13.91 25.72
N PHE A 413 -27.63 13.03 26.64
CA PHE A 413 -28.50 12.03 27.26
C PHE A 413 -29.74 12.66 27.90
N GLU A 414 -29.57 13.78 28.61
CA GLU A 414 -30.63 14.48 29.34
C GLU A 414 -31.65 15.19 28.44
N LEU A 415 -31.30 15.49 27.18
CA LEU A 415 -32.22 16.15 26.25
C LEU A 415 -33.41 15.25 25.86
N ASN A 416 -33.27 13.93 26.02
CA ASN A 416 -34.30 12.90 25.79
C ASN A 416 -35.14 13.12 24.52
N ARG A 417 -34.47 13.49 23.41
CA ARG A 417 -35.12 13.73 22.12
C ARG A 417 -35.65 12.42 21.53
N PRO A 418 -36.81 12.43 20.88
CA PRO A 418 -37.37 11.23 20.26
C PRO A 418 -36.41 10.69 19.19
N LEU A 419 -36.21 9.36 19.18
CA LEU A 419 -35.30 8.68 18.26
C LEU A 419 -35.57 9.05 16.80
N LEU A 420 -36.84 9.12 16.40
CA LEU A 420 -37.22 9.45 15.03
C LEU A 420 -36.66 10.82 14.60
N GLU A 421 -36.71 11.82 15.48
CA GLU A 421 -36.17 13.16 15.19
C GLU A 421 -34.65 13.11 14.97
N LEU A 422 -33.93 12.36 15.83
CA LEU A 422 -32.49 12.16 15.68
C LEU A 422 -32.13 11.45 14.37
N GLN A 423 -32.93 10.45 13.97
CA GLN A 423 -32.75 9.74 12.70
C GLN A 423 -33.06 10.63 11.48
N GLN A 424 -34.04 11.54 11.58
CA GLN A 424 -34.28 12.53 10.52
C GLN A 424 -33.12 13.53 10.40
N GLU A 425 -32.50 13.92 11.53
CA GLU A 425 -31.32 14.78 11.53
C GLU A 425 -30.10 14.10 10.88
N ASP A 426 -29.94 12.79 11.03
CA ASP A 426 -28.85 12.03 10.40
C ASP A 426 -28.84 12.25 8.87
N PHE A 427 -30.01 12.26 8.20
CA PHE A 427 -30.08 12.52 6.75
C PHE A 427 -29.62 13.94 6.39
N ILE A 428 -29.95 14.93 7.21
CA ILE A 428 -29.55 16.31 6.99
C ILE A 428 -28.03 16.45 7.17
N LEU A 429 -27.47 15.84 8.22
CA LEU A 429 -26.02 15.84 8.46
C LEU A 429 -25.28 15.10 7.34
N PHE A 430 -25.84 14.00 6.85
CA PHE A 430 -25.31 13.26 5.71
C PHE A 430 -25.30 14.11 4.42
N GLY A 431 -26.40 14.81 4.11
CA GLY A 431 -26.45 15.73 2.98
C GLY A 431 -25.44 16.86 3.10
N LYS A 432 -25.27 17.44 4.31
CA LYS A 432 -24.28 18.50 4.58
C LYS A 432 -22.85 18.01 4.39
N LEU A 433 -22.53 16.80 4.84
CA LEU A 433 -21.21 16.20 4.65
C LEU A 433 -20.88 16.04 3.16
N ILE A 434 -21.79 15.43 2.38
CA ILE A 434 -21.54 15.19 0.96
C ILE A 434 -21.43 16.51 0.20
N LEU A 435 -22.29 17.48 0.52
CA LEU A 435 -22.19 18.83 -0.05
C LEU A 435 -20.86 19.50 0.31
N SER A 436 -20.32 19.26 1.52
CA SER A 436 -19.05 19.83 2.01
C SER A 436 -17.87 19.31 1.21
N LEU A 437 -17.85 17.99 1.00
CA LEU A 437 -16.84 17.29 0.20
C LEU A 437 -16.90 17.73 -1.27
N ALA A 438 -18.09 17.71 -1.86
CA ALA A 438 -18.29 18.06 -3.26
C ALA A 438 -18.00 19.55 -3.56
N SER A 439 -18.28 20.45 -2.60
CA SER A 439 -17.99 21.88 -2.74
C SER A 439 -16.58 22.27 -2.28
N ASN A 440 -15.80 21.33 -1.74
CA ASN A 440 -14.52 21.58 -1.07
C ASN A 440 -14.58 22.73 -0.03
N LYS A 441 -15.68 22.77 0.76
CA LYS A 441 -15.90 23.76 1.83
C LYS A 441 -16.33 23.06 3.12
N LEU A 442 -15.51 23.15 4.17
CA LEU A 442 -15.78 22.55 5.48
C LEU A 442 -17.06 23.10 6.14
N ASN A 443 -17.27 24.42 6.05
CA ASN A 443 -18.40 25.08 6.67
C ASN A 443 -19.45 25.46 5.63
N ILE A 444 -20.51 24.66 5.53
CA ILE A 444 -21.69 25.02 4.74
C ILE A 444 -22.66 25.73 5.67
N SER A 445 -22.75 27.06 5.53
CA SER A 445 -23.74 27.88 6.23
C SER A 445 -25.16 27.55 5.75
N HIS A 446 -26.17 28.19 6.34
CA HIS A 446 -27.58 28.12 5.93
C HIS A 446 -27.85 28.43 4.43
N GLN A 447 -26.84 28.84 3.65
CA GLN A 447 -26.91 29.00 2.19
C GLN A 447 -26.72 27.65 1.46
N SER A 448 -27.45 26.60 1.84
CA SER A 448 -27.38 25.30 1.18
C SER A 448 -27.79 25.37 -0.30
N LYS A 449 -28.78 26.21 -0.65
CA LYS A 449 -29.29 26.37 -2.03
C LYS A 449 -28.21 26.78 -3.04
N LEU A 450 -27.42 27.80 -2.73
CA LEU A 450 -26.35 28.30 -3.61
C LEU A 450 -25.22 27.27 -3.82
N ASN A 451 -24.93 26.44 -2.81
CA ASN A 451 -23.93 25.40 -2.93
C ASN A 451 -24.46 24.20 -3.75
N VAL A 452 -25.76 23.91 -3.70
CA VAL A 452 -26.39 22.87 -4.54
C VAL A 452 -26.40 23.28 -6.02
N ASP A 453 -26.65 24.56 -6.33
CA ASP A 453 -26.57 25.06 -7.72
C ASP A 453 -25.15 24.95 -8.30
N HIS A 454 -24.12 25.02 -7.44
CA HIS A 454 -22.74 24.79 -7.84
C HIS A 454 -22.48 23.32 -8.22
N LEU A 455 -23.12 22.36 -7.52
CA LEU A 455 -23.00 20.94 -7.85
C LEU A 455 -23.50 20.63 -9.26
N ALA A 456 -24.56 21.30 -9.71
CA ALA A 456 -25.16 21.09 -11.02
C ALA A 456 -24.20 21.34 -12.21
N ARG A 457 -23.08 22.04 -11.98
CA ARG A 457 -22.08 22.33 -13.01
C ARG A 457 -20.95 21.28 -13.08
N ILE A 458 -20.79 20.48 -12.03
CA ILE A 458 -19.62 19.60 -11.84
C ILE A 458 -20.02 18.12 -11.79
N TYR A 459 -21.19 17.84 -11.22
CA TYR A 459 -21.67 16.48 -10.94
C TYR A 459 -22.95 16.18 -11.70
N SER A 460 -23.28 14.88 -11.79
CA SER A 460 -24.50 14.40 -12.44
C SER A 460 -25.77 14.95 -11.78
N VAL A 461 -26.85 14.96 -12.58
CA VAL A 461 -28.20 15.32 -12.10
C VAL A 461 -28.64 14.40 -10.97
N GLU A 462 -28.39 13.09 -11.11
CA GLU A 462 -28.70 12.08 -10.09
C GLU A 462 -28.00 12.37 -8.75
N PHE A 463 -26.71 12.73 -8.80
CA PHE A 463 -25.96 13.08 -7.60
C PHE A 463 -26.53 14.33 -6.91
N ARG A 464 -26.81 15.38 -7.68
CA ARG A 464 -27.41 16.62 -7.16
C ARG A 464 -28.78 16.33 -6.53
N ASP A 465 -29.62 15.54 -7.19
CA ASP A 465 -30.98 15.25 -6.73
C ASP A 465 -30.94 14.40 -5.46
N THR A 466 -29.96 13.48 -5.35
CA THR A 466 -29.70 12.70 -4.13
C THR A 466 -29.27 13.57 -2.95
N VAL A 467 -28.34 14.50 -3.15
CA VAL A 467 -27.92 15.46 -2.11
C VAL A 467 -29.08 16.38 -1.72
N THR A 468 -29.89 16.80 -2.69
CA THR A 468 -31.08 17.64 -2.46
C THR A 468 -32.13 16.87 -1.65
N TRP A 469 -32.37 15.60 -1.97
CA TRP A 469 -33.24 14.72 -1.20
C TRP A 469 -32.75 14.64 0.24
N LEU A 470 -31.46 14.41 0.49
CA LEU A 470 -30.89 14.35 1.84
C LEU A 470 -31.12 15.65 2.64
N LEU A 471 -30.89 16.81 2.01
CA LEU A 471 -30.99 18.13 2.65
C LEU A 471 -32.43 18.63 2.87
N THR A 472 -33.42 18.12 2.13
CA THR A 472 -34.81 18.57 2.23
C THR A 472 -35.50 17.89 3.41
N PRO A 473 -35.92 18.59 4.46
CA PRO A 473 -36.58 17.94 5.60
C PRO A 473 -37.89 17.25 5.18
N ALA A 474 -38.23 16.15 5.86
CA ALA A 474 -39.52 15.48 5.62
C ALA A 474 -40.68 16.39 6.03
N ILE A 475 -41.78 16.35 5.28
CA ILE A 475 -42.99 17.11 5.58
C ILE A 475 -43.92 16.19 6.38
N ALA A 476 -44.25 16.58 7.62
CA ALA A 476 -45.17 15.82 8.46
C ALA A 476 -46.53 15.61 7.75
N PRO A 477 -47.14 14.41 7.81
CA PRO A 477 -46.82 13.28 8.70
C PRO A 477 -45.79 12.28 8.14
N ALA A 478 -45.25 12.50 6.94
CA ALA A 478 -44.25 11.61 6.36
C ALA A 478 -42.88 11.79 7.02
N SER A 479 -42.13 10.69 7.14
CA SER A 479 -40.74 10.68 7.58
C SER A 479 -39.88 9.98 6.54
N LYS A 480 -38.63 10.43 6.36
CA LYS A 480 -37.69 9.71 5.50
C LYS A 480 -37.28 8.40 6.14
N ASP A 481 -37.09 7.40 5.30
CA ASP A 481 -36.60 6.10 5.69
C ASP A 481 -35.30 5.75 4.94
N ILE A 482 -34.36 5.08 5.62
CA ILE A 482 -33.09 4.65 5.04
C ILE A 482 -33.31 3.63 3.93
N TYR A 483 -34.35 2.81 4.02
CA TYR A 483 -34.70 1.85 2.96
C TYR A 483 -35.16 2.53 1.67
N GLU A 484 -35.86 3.66 1.76
CA GLU A 484 -36.23 4.48 0.59
C GLU A 484 -34.97 5.04 -0.08
N PHE A 485 -34.04 5.58 0.72
CA PHE A 485 -32.77 6.07 0.21
C PHE A 485 -31.95 4.98 -0.50
N ILE A 486 -31.83 3.80 0.13
CA ILE A 486 -31.11 2.65 -0.42
C ILE A 486 -31.69 2.18 -1.75
N ARG A 487 -33.03 2.19 -1.90
CA ARG A 487 -33.68 1.89 -3.18
C ARG A 487 -33.27 2.89 -4.26
N GLY A 488 -33.22 4.18 -3.90
CA GLY A 488 -32.81 5.27 -4.80
C GLY A 488 -31.37 5.15 -5.31
N ILE A 489 -30.44 4.63 -4.50
CA ILE A 489 -29.01 4.50 -4.87
C ILE A 489 -28.60 3.07 -5.25
N SER A 490 -29.56 2.17 -5.49
CA SER A 490 -29.32 0.73 -5.65
C SER A 490 -28.31 0.38 -6.76
N ALA A 491 -28.30 1.10 -7.88
CA ALA A 491 -27.31 0.91 -8.94
C ALA A 491 -25.87 1.13 -8.44
N HIS A 492 -25.64 2.19 -7.67
CA HIS A 492 -24.33 2.49 -7.08
C HIS A 492 -23.92 1.46 -6.02
N ILE A 493 -24.88 0.87 -5.30
CA ILE A 493 -24.60 -0.23 -4.38
C ILE A 493 -24.05 -1.44 -5.14
N ILE A 494 -24.66 -1.81 -6.27
CA ILE A 494 -24.17 -2.93 -7.10
C ILE A 494 -22.75 -2.64 -7.63
N THR A 495 -22.48 -1.44 -8.13
CA THR A 495 -21.13 -1.06 -8.58
C THR A 495 -20.10 -1.10 -7.45
N SER A 496 -20.46 -0.60 -6.26
CA SER A 496 -19.57 -0.63 -5.09
C SER A 496 -19.36 -2.04 -4.56
N TYR A 497 -20.37 -2.91 -4.65
CA TYR A 497 -20.29 -4.32 -4.28
C TYR A 497 -19.36 -5.08 -5.23
N ASP A 498 -19.54 -4.90 -6.53
CA ASP A 498 -18.66 -5.48 -7.56
C ASP A 498 -17.20 -5.04 -7.39
N SER A 499 -16.97 -3.75 -7.11
CA SER A 499 -15.63 -3.24 -6.76
C SER A 499 -15.04 -3.92 -5.51
N SER A 500 -15.89 -4.25 -4.53
CA SER A 500 -15.46 -4.97 -3.32
C SER A 500 -15.15 -6.45 -3.60
N LEU A 501 -15.82 -7.08 -4.56
CA LEU A 501 -15.51 -8.46 -4.99
C LEU A 501 -14.15 -8.51 -5.70
N HIS A 502 -13.89 -7.58 -6.61
CA HIS A 502 -12.57 -7.45 -7.24
C HIS A 502 -11.45 -7.20 -6.23
N ALA A 503 -11.70 -6.35 -5.23
CA ALA A 503 -10.73 -6.13 -4.15
C ALA A 503 -10.47 -7.42 -3.33
N ASN A 504 -11.51 -8.24 -3.09
CA ASN A 504 -11.38 -9.52 -2.41
C ASN A 504 -10.58 -10.54 -3.23
N ASP A 505 -10.82 -10.61 -4.54
CA ASP A 505 -10.06 -11.49 -5.43
C ASP A 505 -8.57 -11.10 -5.46
N SER A 506 -8.28 -9.80 -5.50
CA SER A 506 -6.90 -9.27 -5.44
C SER A 506 -6.21 -9.60 -4.11
N LEU A 507 -6.93 -9.44 -2.98
CA LEU A 507 -6.42 -9.81 -1.66
C LEU A 507 -6.17 -11.32 -1.57
N THR A 508 -7.10 -12.14 -2.06
CA THR A 508 -6.99 -13.60 -2.07
C THR A 508 -5.82 -14.06 -2.93
N SER A 509 -5.63 -13.45 -4.11
CA SER A 509 -4.49 -13.75 -4.98
C SER A 509 -3.16 -13.45 -4.29
N THR A 510 -3.05 -12.30 -3.62
CA THR A 510 -1.85 -11.93 -2.85
C THR A 510 -1.62 -12.89 -1.68
N LEU A 511 -2.68 -13.23 -0.94
CA LEU A 511 -2.60 -14.17 0.18
C LEU A 511 -2.18 -15.57 -0.27
N CYS A 512 -2.67 -16.05 -1.41
CA CYS A 512 -2.23 -17.32 -2.00
C CYS A 512 -0.74 -17.30 -2.34
N GLY A 513 -0.23 -16.19 -2.88
CA GLY A 513 1.21 -16.03 -3.13
C GLY A 513 2.03 -16.14 -1.84
N GLU A 514 1.64 -15.41 -0.80
CA GLU A 514 2.33 -15.45 0.50
C GLU A 514 2.18 -16.80 1.23
N LEU A 515 1.05 -17.50 1.05
CA LEU A 515 0.85 -18.85 1.57
C LEU A 515 1.85 -19.82 0.96
N GLU A 516 2.02 -19.79 -0.37
CA GLU A 516 2.99 -20.63 -1.07
C GLU A 516 4.42 -20.26 -0.66
N ASN A 517 4.75 -18.96 -0.56
CA ASN A 517 6.04 -18.51 -0.03
C ASN A 517 6.31 -19.06 1.38
N GLY A 518 5.31 -19.08 2.26
CA GLY A 518 5.42 -19.68 3.60
C GLY A 518 5.65 -21.20 3.56
N ARG A 519 5.02 -21.92 2.61
CA ARG A 519 5.27 -23.37 2.41
C ARG A 519 6.69 -23.62 1.93
N LEU A 520 7.12 -22.88 0.91
CA LEU A 520 8.46 -22.96 0.35
C LEU A 520 9.53 -22.65 1.38
N PHE A 521 9.34 -21.61 2.20
CA PHE A 521 10.25 -21.30 3.30
C PHE A 521 10.40 -22.48 4.28
N ARG A 522 9.29 -23.09 4.72
CA ARG A 522 9.34 -24.26 5.60
C ARG A 522 10.04 -25.46 4.94
N LEU A 523 9.82 -25.68 3.64
CA LEU A 523 10.49 -26.75 2.90
C LEU A 523 12.00 -26.49 2.77
N MET A 524 12.40 -25.26 2.43
CA MET A 524 13.81 -24.87 2.38
C MET A 524 14.47 -25.02 3.76
N ALA A 525 13.80 -24.64 4.85
CA ALA A 525 14.30 -24.83 6.20
C ALA A 525 14.51 -26.33 6.53
N LYS A 526 13.59 -27.21 6.12
CA LYS A 526 13.76 -28.67 6.26
C LYS A 526 14.96 -29.17 5.46
N LEU A 527 15.08 -28.78 4.19
CA LEU A 527 16.22 -29.15 3.34
C LEU A 527 17.54 -28.66 3.96
N GLY A 528 17.60 -27.41 4.41
CA GLY A 528 18.75 -26.83 5.09
C GLY A 528 19.12 -27.54 6.40
N THR A 529 18.13 -28.07 7.13
CA THR A 529 18.38 -28.85 8.36
C THR A 529 18.99 -30.22 8.08
N MET A 530 18.69 -30.82 6.91
CA MET A 530 19.19 -32.14 6.54
C MET A 530 20.53 -32.09 5.80
N ASN A 531 20.75 -31.06 5.00
CA ASN A 531 21.93 -30.94 4.15
C ASN A 531 23.19 -30.68 4.97
N GLU A 532 24.28 -31.37 4.63
CA GLU A 532 25.66 -31.09 5.12
C GLU A 532 25.80 -30.97 6.64
N ARG A 533 25.13 -31.86 7.38
CA ARG A 533 25.30 -31.97 8.84
C ARG A 533 26.73 -32.42 9.20
N PRO A 534 27.45 -31.68 10.07
CA PRO A 534 28.87 -31.97 10.40
C PRO A 534 29.13 -33.37 10.95
N GLU A 535 28.20 -33.92 11.74
CA GLU A 535 28.30 -35.25 12.34
C GLU A 535 28.37 -36.40 11.34
N TYR A 536 28.04 -36.14 10.07
CA TYR A 536 28.10 -37.11 8.99
C TYR A 536 29.11 -36.72 7.89
N GLU A 537 29.97 -35.74 8.17
CA GLU A 537 31.03 -35.36 7.25
C GLU A 537 32.03 -36.52 7.11
N GLY A 538 32.16 -37.05 5.89
CA GLY A 538 33.00 -38.22 5.59
C GLY A 538 32.34 -39.58 5.82
N ASP A 539 31.09 -39.64 6.31
CA ASP A 539 30.33 -40.90 6.33
C ASP A 539 29.83 -41.23 4.92
N VAL A 540 30.47 -42.18 4.26
CA VAL A 540 30.13 -42.66 2.91
C VAL A 540 28.63 -43.01 2.77
N LYS A 541 27.97 -43.49 3.84
CA LYS A 541 26.53 -43.81 3.83
C LYS A 541 25.61 -42.59 3.95
N TRP A 542 26.14 -41.45 4.39
CA TRP A 542 25.38 -40.20 4.46
C TRP A 542 25.73 -39.26 3.30
N SER A 543 27.00 -39.23 2.89
CA SER A 543 27.54 -38.26 1.93
C SER A 543 27.62 -38.77 0.50
N GLU A 544 27.74 -40.08 0.27
CA GLU A 544 28.06 -40.66 -1.06
C GLU A 544 27.09 -41.77 -1.52
N VAL A 545 26.35 -42.44 -0.62
CA VAL A 545 25.46 -43.56 -1.00
C VAL A 545 24.11 -43.48 -0.26
N GLY A 546 23.00 -43.72 -0.96
CA GLY A 546 21.66 -43.89 -0.36
C GLY A 546 20.67 -42.75 -0.62
N GLU A 547 19.53 -42.76 0.08
CA GLU A 547 18.43 -41.79 -0.11
C GLU A 547 18.86 -40.33 0.16
N ARG A 548 19.84 -40.14 1.06
CA ARG A 548 20.37 -38.81 1.42
C ARG A 548 21.30 -38.24 0.36
N TYR A 549 21.98 -39.10 -0.40
CA TYR A 549 22.78 -38.68 -1.56
C TYR A 549 21.89 -38.07 -2.65
N ILE A 550 20.70 -38.64 -2.87
CA ILE A 550 19.74 -38.10 -3.84
C ILE A 550 19.27 -36.70 -3.44
N ILE A 551 19.04 -36.45 -2.14
CA ILE A 551 18.68 -35.11 -1.62
C ILE A 551 19.81 -34.10 -1.86
N LYS A 552 21.07 -34.50 -1.66
CA LYS A 552 22.26 -33.68 -1.95
C LYS A 552 22.36 -33.32 -3.43
N LEU A 553 22.14 -34.29 -4.34
CA LEU A 553 22.11 -34.03 -5.78
C LEU A 553 20.93 -33.14 -6.17
N PHE A 554 19.76 -33.33 -5.54
CA PHE A 554 18.60 -32.46 -5.78
C PHE A 554 18.88 -31.01 -5.36
N ARG A 555 19.54 -30.80 -4.22
CA ARG A 555 19.98 -29.46 -3.82
C ARG A 555 20.92 -28.85 -4.87
N ASP A 556 21.91 -29.61 -5.32
CA ASP A 556 22.86 -29.11 -6.34
C ASP A 556 22.10 -28.76 -7.65
N TYR A 557 21.10 -29.55 -8.05
CA TYR A 557 20.22 -29.26 -9.19
C TYR A 557 19.38 -27.97 -9.03
N VAL A 558 18.88 -27.69 -7.82
CA VAL A 558 18.02 -26.52 -7.56
C VAL A 558 18.84 -25.25 -7.39
N PHE A 559 19.90 -25.29 -6.57
CA PHE A 559 20.59 -24.10 -6.07
C PHE A 559 21.95 -23.84 -6.72
N HIS A 560 22.57 -24.84 -7.37
CA HIS A 560 23.89 -24.71 -8.00
C HIS A 560 23.80 -24.77 -9.54
N GLN A 561 22.82 -24.05 -10.09
CA GLN A 561 22.62 -23.97 -11.55
C GLN A 561 23.81 -23.29 -12.24
N VAL A 562 24.20 -23.81 -13.40
CA VAL A 562 25.23 -23.23 -14.26
C VAL A 562 24.76 -23.13 -15.70
N ASP A 563 25.21 -22.11 -16.43
CA ASP A 563 24.95 -21.97 -17.86
C ASP A 563 25.85 -22.89 -18.70
N ALA A 564 25.68 -22.87 -20.02
CA ALA A 564 26.49 -23.66 -20.95
C ALA A 564 27.98 -23.30 -20.94
N GLN A 565 28.35 -22.16 -20.34
CA GLN A 565 29.72 -21.68 -20.17
C GLN A 565 30.26 -21.96 -18.75
N GLY A 566 29.48 -22.62 -17.89
CA GLY A 566 29.85 -22.94 -16.52
C GLY A 566 29.70 -21.77 -15.54
N LYS A 567 29.06 -20.66 -15.93
CA LYS A 567 28.80 -19.54 -15.01
C LYS A 567 27.58 -19.81 -14.16
N PRO A 568 27.58 -19.40 -12.87
CA PRO A 568 26.43 -19.60 -11.99
C PRO A 568 25.19 -18.85 -12.48
N VAL A 569 24.04 -19.52 -12.45
CA VAL A 569 22.73 -18.98 -12.82
C VAL A 569 21.87 -18.82 -11.58
N LEU A 570 21.30 -17.63 -11.39
CA LEU A 570 20.43 -17.27 -10.25
C LEU A 570 18.97 -17.17 -10.70
N ASP A 571 18.43 -18.24 -11.29
CA ASP A 571 17.04 -18.28 -11.73
C ASP A 571 16.12 -18.68 -10.56
N LEU A 572 15.46 -17.66 -9.99
CA LEU A 572 14.48 -17.86 -8.93
C LEU A 572 13.23 -18.60 -9.42
N GLY A 573 12.85 -18.44 -10.69
CA GLY A 573 11.71 -19.15 -11.28
C GLY A 573 11.93 -20.66 -11.26
N HIS A 574 13.13 -21.11 -11.64
CA HIS A 574 13.53 -22.53 -11.53
C HIS A 574 13.47 -23.03 -10.09
N ILE A 575 14.02 -22.26 -9.14
CA ILE A 575 14.03 -22.65 -7.72
C ILE A 575 12.60 -22.84 -7.20
N ILE A 576 11.74 -21.84 -7.42
CA ILE A 576 10.34 -21.87 -6.98
C ILE A 576 9.60 -23.04 -7.65
N GLU A 577 9.78 -23.24 -8.95
CA GLU A 577 9.14 -24.33 -9.68
C GLU A 577 9.55 -25.71 -9.14
N CYS A 578 10.85 -25.93 -8.91
CA CYS A 578 11.36 -27.19 -8.39
C CYS A 578 10.86 -27.47 -6.97
N LEU A 579 10.85 -26.45 -6.10
CA LEU A 579 10.36 -26.61 -4.73
C LEU A 579 8.84 -26.83 -4.69
N ASN A 580 8.07 -26.15 -5.54
CA ASN A 580 6.63 -26.39 -5.67
C ASN A 580 6.34 -27.82 -6.14
N LYS A 581 7.09 -28.33 -7.13
CA LYS A 581 6.96 -29.72 -7.60
C LYS A 581 7.33 -30.73 -6.52
N LEU A 582 8.37 -30.45 -5.73
CA LEU A 582 8.78 -31.27 -4.59
C LEU A 582 7.70 -31.28 -3.51
N ASP A 583 7.20 -30.10 -3.10
CA ASP A 583 6.16 -30.01 -2.06
C ASP A 583 4.84 -30.66 -2.50
N ALA A 584 4.48 -30.52 -3.78
CA ALA A 584 3.32 -31.21 -4.36
C ALA A 584 3.51 -32.73 -4.51
N GLY A 585 4.75 -33.21 -4.59
CA GLY A 585 5.05 -34.62 -4.88
C GLY A 585 4.66 -35.01 -6.32
N SER A 586 5.05 -34.19 -7.30
CA SER A 586 4.72 -34.40 -8.71
C SER A 586 5.28 -35.72 -9.26
N ALA A 587 4.56 -36.34 -10.22
CA ALA A 587 5.05 -37.52 -10.94
C ALA A 587 6.15 -37.19 -11.97
N GLN A 588 6.39 -35.90 -12.25
CA GLN A 588 7.45 -35.47 -13.16
C GLN A 588 8.81 -35.98 -12.67
N GLN A 589 9.63 -36.47 -13.61
CA GLN A 589 11.00 -36.88 -13.34
C GLN A 589 11.98 -35.73 -13.54
N VAL A 590 13.00 -35.69 -12.69
CA VAL A 590 14.14 -34.81 -12.78
C VAL A 590 15.41 -35.63 -12.98
N LYS A 591 16.31 -35.12 -13.80
CA LYS A 591 17.63 -35.69 -14.06
C LYS A 591 18.62 -35.09 -13.06
N LEU A 592 19.15 -35.91 -12.17
CA LEU A 592 20.18 -35.55 -11.19
C LEU A 592 21.51 -36.11 -11.64
N VAL A 593 22.56 -35.29 -11.65
CA VAL A 593 23.90 -35.67 -12.12
C VAL A 593 24.87 -35.62 -10.95
N SER A 594 25.68 -36.66 -10.80
CA SER A 594 26.75 -36.72 -9.81
C SER A 594 27.80 -35.64 -10.06
N ARG A 595 28.51 -35.20 -9.01
CA ARG A 595 29.50 -34.10 -9.09
C ARG A 595 30.70 -34.43 -9.98
N ASP A 596 31.03 -35.71 -10.11
CA ASP A 596 32.08 -36.21 -10.99
C ASP A 596 31.61 -36.32 -12.46
N ASN A 597 30.35 -35.99 -12.74
CA ASN A 597 29.67 -36.13 -14.03
C ASN A 597 29.70 -37.55 -14.61
N GLN A 598 29.95 -38.57 -13.79
CA GLN A 598 29.97 -39.96 -14.24
C GLN A 598 28.58 -40.58 -14.16
N ASP A 599 27.85 -40.30 -13.07
CA ASP A 599 26.55 -40.91 -12.80
C ASP A 599 25.38 -39.96 -13.03
N CYS A 600 24.29 -40.52 -13.55
CA CYS A 600 23.03 -39.81 -13.78
C CYS A 600 21.85 -40.63 -13.24
N MET A 601 21.01 -40.00 -12.44
CA MET A 601 19.82 -40.60 -11.83
C MET A 601 18.56 -39.87 -12.29
N PHE A 602 17.53 -40.62 -12.67
CA PHE A 602 16.20 -40.09 -12.95
C PHE A 602 15.29 -40.40 -11.78
N VAL A 603 14.81 -39.36 -11.09
CA VAL A 603 13.98 -39.51 -9.89
C VAL A 603 12.72 -38.67 -10.06
N SER A 604 11.56 -39.18 -9.64
CA SER A 604 10.33 -38.39 -9.60
C SER A 604 10.31 -37.46 -8.39
N TYR A 605 9.68 -36.29 -8.50
CA TYR A 605 9.47 -35.41 -7.34
C TYR A 605 8.67 -36.08 -6.22
N LYS A 606 7.76 -37.01 -6.56
CA LYS A 606 7.06 -37.85 -5.60
C LYS A 606 7.99 -38.72 -4.76
N GLU A 607 9.01 -39.30 -5.38
CA GLU A 607 9.99 -40.14 -4.68
C GLU A 607 10.96 -39.29 -3.87
N LEU A 608 11.42 -38.15 -4.42
CA LEU A 608 12.20 -37.16 -3.69
C LEU A 608 11.49 -36.70 -2.42
N LYS A 609 10.19 -36.42 -2.50
CA LYS A 609 9.38 -36.00 -1.35
C LYS A 609 9.40 -37.04 -0.23
N LYS A 610 9.22 -38.32 -0.57
CA LYS A 610 9.28 -39.41 0.43
C LYS A 610 10.64 -39.49 1.11
N GLN A 611 11.72 -39.36 0.34
CA GLN A 611 13.09 -39.40 0.88
C GLN A 611 13.36 -38.21 1.80
N VAL A 612 12.90 -37.01 1.42
CA VAL A 612 12.96 -35.81 2.27
C VAL A 612 12.19 -36.01 3.57
N GLU A 613 10.98 -36.56 3.50
CA GLU A 613 10.16 -36.83 4.69
C GLU A 613 10.78 -37.91 5.59
N ALA A 614 11.33 -38.98 5.01
CA ALA A 614 12.02 -40.04 5.74
C ALA A 614 13.28 -39.51 6.44
N ALA A 615 14.14 -38.80 5.70
CA ALA A 615 15.35 -38.22 6.25
C ALA A 615 15.06 -37.19 7.37
N PHE A 616 14.03 -36.36 7.21
CA PHE A 616 13.62 -35.44 8.27
C PHE A 616 13.05 -36.19 9.48
N LYS A 617 12.28 -37.26 9.25
CA LYS A 617 11.73 -38.10 10.32
C LYS A 617 12.83 -38.78 11.13
N ASP A 618 13.88 -39.28 10.49
CA ASP A 618 15.02 -39.89 11.18
C ASP A 618 15.70 -38.89 12.12
N LEU A 619 15.86 -37.63 11.69
CA LEU A 619 16.45 -36.58 12.52
C LEU A 619 15.57 -36.19 13.72
N SER A 620 14.26 -36.18 13.53
CA SER A 620 13.29 -35.91 14.61
C SER A 620 13.07 -37.10 15.54
N GLY A 621 13.30 -38.33 15.05
CA GLY A 621 13.22 -39.57 15.82
C GLY A 621 14.36 -39.77 16.83
N TRP A 622 15.41 -38.95 16.75
CA TRP A 622 16.53 -38.95 17.70
C TRP A 622 16.31 -38.08 18.95
N GLY A 623 15.16 -37.43 19.11
CA GLY A 623 14.89 -36.50 20.21
C GLY A 623 13.82 -36.97 21.19
N GLY A 624 14.24 -37.60 22.29
CA GLY A 624 13.54 -37.37 23.55
C GLY A 624 13.51 -35.86 23.82
N LYS A 625 12.33 -35.33 24.16
CA LYS A 625 12.07 -33.97 24.67
C LYS A 625 12.89 -32.86 23.99
N CYS A 626 12.33 -32.25 22.96
CA CYS A 626 12.64 -30.86 22.64
C CYS A 626 11.37 -30.01 22.78
N TYR A 627 11.55 -28.89 23.49
CA TYR A 627 10.59 -27.89 23.93
C TYR A 627 10.02 -27.05 22.78
#